data_AF-X1HIQ6-F1
#
_entry.id   AF-X1HIQ6-F1
#
_cell.length_a   1.000
_cell.length_b   1.000
_cell.length_c   1.000
_cell.angle_alpha   90.00
_cell.angle_beta   90.00
_cell.angle_gamma   90.00
#
_symmetry.space_group_name_H-M   'P 1'
#
loop_
_entity.id
_entity.type
_entity.pdbx_description
1 polymer ?
#
loop_
_entity_poly.entity_id
_entity_poly.type
_entity_poly.pdbx_seq_one_letter_code
_entity_poly.pdbx_strand_id
1 'polypeptide(L)' 'HTPTWREPPEDLAGELALGVLDPEAHASARARLATDARFADDYERWSLRLAPLALTATEVAPSK' A
#
# COMPACT_ATOMS: atom_id res chain seq x y z
N HIS A 1 13.67 23.59 8.60
CA HIS A 1 13.46 22.18 8.99
C HIS A 1 12.45 21.57 8.02
N THR A 2 12.94 20.91 6.98
CA THR A 2 12.10 20.13 6.06
C THR A 2 11.73 18.84 6.79
N PRO A 3 10.47 18.46 6.94
CA PRO A 3 10.15 17.39 7.86
C PRO A 3 10.30 16.05 7.09
N THR A 4 10.97 15.10 7.73
CA THR A 4 11.59 13.92 7.12
C THR A 4 10.66 12.72 7.04
N TRP A 5 9.35 12.92 6.89
CA TRP A 5 8.38 11.81 6.74
C TRP A 5 8.47 11.09 5.39
N ARG A 6 9.54 11.29 4.61
CA ARG A 6 9.81 10.44 3.47
C ARG A 6 10.31 9.12 4.06
N GLU A 7 9.34 8.28 4.42
CA GLU A 7 9.54 6.96 5.01
C GLU A 7 10.51 6.15 4.12
N PRO A 8 11.35 5.28 4.72
CA PRO A 8 12.33 4.52 3.98
C PRO A 8 11.63 3.69 2.88
N PRO A 9 12.31 3.38 1.77
CA PRO A 9 11.75 2.74 0.57
C PRO A 9 11.11 1.34 0.77
N GLU A 10 11.10 0.84 2.00
CA GLU A 10 10.54 -0.43 2.45
C GLU A 10 9.02 -0.38 2.74
N ASP A 11 8.40 0.81 2.76
CA ASP A 11 6.96 0.95 3.05
C ASP A 11 6.06 1.03 1.79
N LEU A 12 6.61 1.25 0.59
CA LEU A 12 5.81 1.44 -0.64
C LEU A 12 4.90 0.25 -0.99
N ALA A 13 5.34 -0.99 -0.73
CA ALA A 13 4.51 -2.17 -0.95
C ALA A 13 3.34 -2.23 0.05
N GLY A 14 3.53 -1.73 1.26
CA GLY A 14 2.49 -1.58 2.28
C GLY A 14 1.51 -0.48 1.94
N GLU A 15 1.98 0.69 1.50
CA GLU A 15 1.14 1.78 1.01
C GLU A 15 0.28 1.36 -0.19
N LEU A 16 0.86 0.59 -1.12
CA LEU A 16 0.13 -0.02 -2.24
C LEU A 16 -0.93 -1.00 -1.75
N ALA A 17 -0.62 -1.85 -0.75
CA ALA A 17 -1.58 -2.79 -0.17
C ALA A 17 -2.73 -2.09 0.57
N LEU A 18 -2.45 -0.95 1.21
CA LEU A 18 -3.45 -0.10 1.85
C LEU A 18 -4.27 0.74 0.86
N GLY A 19 -3.78 0.95 -0.36
CA GLY A 19 -4.44 1.76 -1.38
C GLY A 19 -4.40 3.27 -1.09
N VAL A 20 -3.40 3.75 -0.36
CA VAL A 20 -3.26 5.16 0.08
C VAL A 20 -2.39 6.02 -0.84
N LEU A 21 -1.82 5.40 -1.89
CA LEU A 21 -0.98 6.08 -2.87
C LEU A 21 -1.79 7.06 -3.72
N ASP A 22 -1.14 8.17 -4.11
CA ASP A 22 -1.65 9.03 -5.18
C ASP A 22 -1.67 8.27 -6.53
N PRO A 23 -2.42 8.74 -7.53
CA PRO A 23 -2.58 8.01 -8.79
C PRO A 23 -1.28 7.71 -9.54
N GLU A 24 -0.30 8.61 -9.50
CA GLU A 24 0.99 8.44 -10.20
C GLU A 24 1.86 7.41 -9.49
N ALA A 25 1.97 7.53 -8.16
CA ALA A 25 2.69 6.57 -7.33
C ALA A 25 2.04 5.18 -7.40
N HIS A 26 0.71 5.10 -7.41
CA HIS A 26 -0.02 3.85 -7.56
C HIS A 26 0.30 3.15 -8.89
N ALA A 27 0.24 3.88 -10.01
CA ALA A 27 0.56 3.32 -11.33
C ALA A 27 2.00 2.80 -11.39
N SER A 28 2.95 3.57 -10.84
CA SER A 28 4.37 3.19 -10.77
C SER A 28 4.61 1.96 -9.90
N ALA A 29 4.01 1.91 -8.70
CA ALA A 29 4.10 0.77 -7.81
C ALA A 29 3.46 -0.49 -8.41
N ARG A 30 2.36 -0.34 -9.15
CA ARG A 30 1.70 -1.45 -9.86
C ARG A 30 2.55 -1.99 -11.00
N ALA A 31 3.23 -1.12 -11.76
CA ALA A 31 4.18 -1.55 -12.79
C ALA A 31 5.37 -2.30 -12.17
N ARG A 32 5.86 -1.83 -11.02
CA ARG A 32 6.94 -2.50 -10.26
C ARG A 32 6.52 -3.89 -9.77
N LEU A 33 5.28 -4.05 -9.30
CA LEU A 33 4.73 -5.34 -8.87
C LEU A 33 4.82 -6.43 -9.95
N ALA A 34 4.75 -6.05 -11.23
CA ALA A 34 4.85 -6.98 -12.36
C ALA A 34 6.29 -7.40 -12.71
N THR A 35 7.30 -6.68 -12.21
CA THR A 35 8.70 -6.80 -12.68
C THR A 35 9.72 -7.05 -11.56
N ASP A 36 9.36 -6.78 -10.31
CA ASP A 36 10.22 -6.93 -9.13
C ASP A 36 9.63 -7.97 -8.18
N ALA A 37 10.21 -9.19 -8.18
CA ALA A 37 9.73 -10.31 -7.38
C ALA A 37 9.81 -10.04 -5.86
N ARG A 38 10.86 -9.35 -5.41
CA ARG A 38 10.98 -8.99 -3.99
C ARG A 38 9.87 -8.03 -3.57
N PHE A 39 9.57 -7.06 -4.43
CA PHE A 39 8.46 -6.13 -4.19
C PHE A 39 7.10 -6.86 -4.17
N ALA A 40 6.91 -7.87 -5.01
CA ALA A 40 5.72 -8.72 -4.98
C ALA A 40 5.59 -9.51 -3.67
N ASP A 41 6.68 -10.10 -3.18
CA ASP A 41 6.69 -10.81 -1.89
C ASP A 41 6.36 -9.87 -0.72
N ASP A 42 6.91 -8.65 -0.72
CA ASP A 42 6.61 -7.66 0.31
C ASP A 42 5.15 -7.17 0.25
N TYR A 43 4.59 -6.99 -0.95
CA TYR A 43 3.17 -6.66 -1.14
C TYR A 43 2.24 -7.79 -0.64
N GLU A 44 2.58 -9.05 -0.92
CA GLU A 44 1.82 -10.20 -0.43
C GLU A 44 1.85 -10.29 1.10
N ARG A 45 3.03 -10.11 1.71
CA ARG A 45 3.18 -10.10 3.18
C ARG A 45 2.35 -9.01 3.84
N TRP A 46 2.32 -7.82 3.26
CA TRP A 46 1.46 -6.73 3.73
C TRP A 46 -0.02 -7.05 3.54
N SER A 47 -0.40 -7.55 2.37
CA SER A 47 -1.80 -7.93 2.07
C SER A 47 -2.32 -8.99 3.06
N LEU A 48 -1.53 -10.01 3.38
CA LEU A 48 -1.87 -11.03 4.38
C LEU A 48 -1.97 -10.46 5.80
N ARG A 49 -1.09 -9.53 6.18
CA ARG A 49 -1.13 -8.85 7.48
C ARG A 49 -2.40 -7.99 7.62
N LEU A 50 -2.84 -7.36 6.55
CA LEU A 50 -3.97 -6.42 6.55
C LEU A 50 -5.33 -7.11 6.37
N ALA A 51 -5.37 -8.31 5.79
CA ALA A 51 -6.61 -9.05 5.54
C ALA A 51 -7.53 -9.21 6.79
N PRO A 52 -7.02 -9.53 8.00
CA PRO A 52 -7.86 -9.59 9.19
C PRO A 52 -8.49 -8.24 9.58
N LEU A 53 -7.78 -7.14 9.37
CA LEU A 53 -8.29 -5.80 9.69
C LEU A 53 -9.46 -5.43 8.79
N ALA A 54 -9.38 -5.78 7.50
CA ALA A 54 -10.46 -5.58 6.54
C ALA A 54 -11.76 -6.32 6.94
N LEU A 55 -11.65 -7.49 7.58
CA LEU A 55 -12.81 -8.25 8.06
C LEU A 55 -13.48 -7.60 9.29
N THR A 56 -12.74 -6.81 10.06
CA THR A 56 -13.25 -6.12 11.26
C THR A 56 -13.66 -4.68 11.00
N ALA A 57 -13.34 -4.14 9.83
CA ALA A 57 -13.64 -2.76 9.49
C ALA A 57 -15.16 -2.58 9.37
N THR A 58 -15.71 -1.62 10.11
CA THR A 58 -17.11 -1.20 9.94
C THR A 58 -17.24 -0.52 8.58
N GLU A 59 -18.03 -1.10 7.68
CA GLU A 59 -18.37 -0.47 6.42
C GLU A 59 -19.10 0.85 6.67
N VAL A 60 -18.60 1.94 6.08
CA VAL A 60 -19.23 3.26 6.14
C VAL A 60 -19.70 3.60 4.75
N ALA A 61 -21.01 3.80 4.58
CA ALA A 61 -21.57 4.27 3.32
C ALA A 61 -21.08 5.69 3.02
N PRO A 62 -20.72 6.00 1.75
CA PRO A 62 -20.31 7.35 1.38
C PRO A 62 -21.45 8.35 1.62
N SER A 63 -21.13 9.48 2.24
CA SER A 63 -22.07 10.60 2.38
C SER A 63 -22.43 11.16 1.01
N LYS A 64 -23.73 11.46 0.82
CA LYS A 64 -24.25 12.12 -0.39
C LYS A 64 -23.82 13.57 -0.49
#